data_AF-A0A7S2JAA0-F1
#
_entry.id   AF-A0A7S2JAA0-F1
#
_cell.length_a   1.000
_cell.length_b   1.000
_cell.length_c   1.000
_cell.angle_alpha   90.00
_cell.angle_beta   90.00
_cell.angle_gamma   90.00
#
_symmetry.space_group_name_H-M   'P 1'
#
loop_
_entity.id
_entity.type
_entity.pdbx_description
1 polymer ?
#
loop_
_entity_poly.entity_id
_entity_poly.type
_entity_poly.pdbx_seq_one_letter_code
_entity_poly.pdbx_strand_id
1 'polypeptide(L)'
;SLWKLVQGLKQAMYTMLSAMVIMLAAIFLLACFGAEFVTKPYVDDADIGQLLSHRFSTLPKIMLTLIQFITLDSISTFYVPVVHRSPLLILYFLLILVFVSIGLMNLIQALLVQDAINNTRMDFEMKEHYTREKLRR
;
A
#
# COMPACT_ATOMS: atom_id res chain seq x y z
N SER A 1 31.14 -12.36 6.04
CA SER A 1 30.10 -12.35 4.98
C SER A 1 28.69 -12.18 5.54
N LEU A 2 28.27 -12.93 6.57
CA LEU A 2 26.91 -12.83 7.15
C LEU A 2 26.55 -11.45 7.76
N TRP A 3 27.49 -10.82 8.48
CA TRP A 3 27.23 -9.57 9.22
C TRP A 3 26.88 -8.38 8.32
N LYS A 4 27.54 -8.26 7.16
CA LYS A 4 27.25 -7.21 6.16
C LYS A 4 25.87 -7.40 5.53
N LEU A 5 25.46 -8.65 5.29
CA LEU A 5 24.11 -8.97 4.79
C LEU A 5 23.04 -8.58 5.82
N VAL A 6 23.26 -8.87 7.10
CA VAL A 6 22.34 -8.49 8.18
C VAL A 6 22.21 -6.96 8.29
N GLN A 7 23.31 -6.21 8.11
CA GLN A 7 23.27 -4.74 8.13
C GLN A 7 22.53 -4.16 6.92
N GLY A 8 22.78 -4.68 5.71
CA GLY A 8 22.06 -4.29 4.50
C GLY A 8 20.55 -4.55 4.61
N LEU A 9 20.18 -5.74 5.12
CA LEU A 9 18.79 -6.11 5.37
C LEU A 9 18.12 -5.18 6.39
N LYS A 10 18.80 -4.84 7.49
CA LYS A 10 18.25 -3.92 8.51
C LYS A 10 17.98 -2.53 7.94
N GLN A 11 18.91 -1.97 7.18
CA GLN A 11 18.73 -0.64 6.58
C GLN A 11 17.56 -0.63 5.59
N ALA A 12 17.43 -1.72 4.81
CA ALA A 12 16.31 -1.91 3.92
C ALA A 12 14.99 -1.98 4.70
N MET A 13 14.92 -2.86 5.69
CA MET A 13 13.74 -3.00 6.55
C MET A 13 13.28 -1.68 7.18
N TYR A 14 14.19 -0.82 7.66
CA TYR A 14 13.79 0.47 8.24
C TYR A 14 13.12 1.40 7.22
N THR A 15 13.67 1.47 6.01
CA THR A 15 13.14 2.31 4.93
C THR A 15 11.76 1.80 4.49
N MET A 16 11.64 0.49 4.36
CA MET A 16 10.40 -0.21 3.99
C MET A 16 9.31 -0.06 5.06
N LEU A 17 9.68 -0.25 6.32
CA LEU A 17 8.76 -0.14 7.45
C LEU A 17 8.23 1.29 7.57
N SER A 18 9.10 2.29 7.43
CA SER A 18 8.70 3.71 7.43
C SER A 18 7.66 4.00 6.33
N ALA A 19 7.93 3.55 5.10
CA ALA A 19 7.00 3.73 3.98
C ALA A 19 5.68 2.95 4.17
N MET A 20 5.74 1.75 4.75
CA MET A 20 4.54 0.95 5.08
C MET A 20 3.69 1.64 6.16
N VAL A 21 4.31 2.23 7.18
CA VAL A 21 3.61 3.01 8.21
C VAL A 21 2.94 4.24 7.61
N ILE A 22 3.63 4.98 6.74
CA ILE A 22 3.05 6.14 6.03
C ILE A 22 1.84 5.71 5.20
N MET A 23 1.92 4.57 4.52
CA MET A 23 0.82 4.02 3.73
C MET A 23 -0.37 3.60 4.59
N LEU A 24 -0.13 2.92 5.71
CA LEU A 24 -1.18 2.54 6.66
C LEU A 24 -1.85 3.77 7.27
N ALA A 25 -1.08 4.80 7.60
CA ALA A 25 -1.61 6.07 8.07
C ALA A 25 -2.46 6.77 7.00
N ALA A 26 -2.04 6.73 5.73
CA ALA A 26 -2.84 7.25 4.61
C ALA A 26 -4.17 6.50 4.47
N ILE A 27 -4.16 5.16 4.51
CA ILE A 27 -5.38 4.34 4.47
C ILE A 27 -6.29 4.66 5.66
N PHE A 28 -5.73 4.84 6.85
CA PHE A 28 -6.49 5.24 8.04
C PHE A 28 -7.18 6.60 7.86
N LEU A 29 -6.47 7.61 7.36
CA LEU A 29 -7.05 8.93 7.09
C LEU A 29 -8.16 8.86 6.04
N LEU A 30 -7.94 8.09 4.97
CA LEU A 30 -8.95 7.84 3.94
C LEU A 30 -10.16 7.06 4.48
N ALA A 31 -9.96 6.16 5.44
CA ALA A 31 -11.04 5.47 6.12
C ALA A 31 -11.88 6.42 6.98
N CYS A 32 -11.25 7.33 7.72
CA CYS A 32 -11.95 8.37 8.47
C CYS A 32 -12.75 9.29 7.54
N PHE A 33 -12.12 9.75 6.45
CA PHE A 33 -12.80 10.59 5.46
C PHE A 33 -13.96 9.84 4.80
N GLY A 34 -13.78 8.57 4.45
CA GLY A 34 -14.83 7.73 3.89
C GLY A 34 -15.99 7.53 4.86
N ALA A 35 -15.70 7.29 6.15
CA ALA A 35 -16.73 7.18 7.17
C ALA A 35 -17.65 8.40 7.20
N GLU A 36 -17.08 9.60 7.04
CA GLU A 36 -17.82 10.85 7.13
C GLU A 36 -18.49 11.24 5.79
N PHE A 37 -17.77 11.13 4.68
CA PHE A 37 -18.22 11.57 3.36
C PHE A 37 -19.12 10.55 2.64
N VAL A 38 -18.86 9.25 2.81
CA VAL A 38 -19.64 8.17 2.17
C VAL A 38 -20.84 7.77 3.01
N THR A 39 -20.76 7.84 4.35
CA THR A 39 -21.89 7.38 5.19
C THR A 39 -22.96 8.45 5.36
N LYS A 40 -22.60 9.68 5.75
CA LYS A 40 -23.57 10.73 6.13
C LYS A 40 -24.64 11.05 5.08
N PRO A 41 -24.32 11.19 3.77
CA PRO A 41 -25.32 11.58 2.78
C PRO A 41 -26.31 10.46 2.42
N TYR A 42 -25.98 9.22 2.77
CA TYR A 42 -26.69 8.01 2.31
C TYR A 42 -27.21 7.14 3.45
N VAL A 43 -27.19 7.65 4.70
CA VAL A 43 -27.75 6.96 5.87
C VAL A 43 -29.24 6.69 5.69
N ASP A 44 -29.96 7.63 5.08
CA ASP A 44 -31.43 7.55 4.92
C ASP A 44 -31.87 6.78 3.67
N ASP A 45 -30.94 6.30 2.85
CA ASP A 45 -31.25 5.61 1.60
C ASP A 45 -31.51 4.12 1.89
N ALA A 46 -32.73 3.65 1.63
CA ALA A 46 -33.20 2.31 2.03
C ALA A 46 -32.39 1.17 1.38
N ASP A 47 -31.83 1.40 0.18
CA ASP A 47 -31.17 0.36 -0.60
C ASP A 47 -29.67 0.27 -0.30
N ILE A 48 -28.98 1.40 -0.18
CA ILE A 48 -27.53 1.45 0.08
C ILE A 48 -27.19 1.67 1.55
N GLY A 49 -28.10 2.22 2.36
CA GLY A 49 -27.90 2.49 3.78
C GLY A 49 -27.66 1.22 4.60
N GLN A 50 -28.33 0.10 4.29
CA GLN A 50 -28.04 -1.20 4.93
C GLN A 50 -26.67 -1.74 4.53
N LEU A 51 -26.28 -1.59 3.26
CA LEU A 51 -25.00 -2.07 2.76
C LEU A 51 -23.82 -1.25 3.32
N LEU A 52 -23.98 0.07 3.36
CA LEU A 52 -23.04 0.99 3.98
C LEU A 52 -22.99 0.77 5.49
N SER A 53 -24.11 0.67 6.20
CA SER A 53 -24.07 0.42 7.65
C SER A 53 -23.38 -0.91 8.01
N HIS A 54 -23.49 -1.95 7.16
CA HIS A 54 -22.78 -3.20 7.42
C HIS A 54 -21.24 -3.05 7.30
N ARG A 55 -20.75 -2.44 6.20
CA ARG A 55 -19.32 -2.32 5.88
C ARG A 55 -18.63 -1.08 6.46
N PHE A 56 -19.39 0.00 6.67
CA PHE A 56 -18.97 1.28 7.22
C PHE A 56 -19.46 1.52 8.67
N SER A 57 -19.83 0.46 9.40
CA SER A 57 -20.22 0.57 10.82
C SER A 57 -19.06 0.92 11.75
N THR A 58 -17.86 0.42 11.48
CA THR A 58 -16.69 0.61 12.35
C THR A 58 -15.45 0.91 11.53
N LEU A 59 -14.55 1.71 12.08
CA LEU A 59 -13.32 2.11 11.40
C LEU A 59 -12.47 0.92 10.89
N PRO A 60 -12.29 -0.18 11.65
CA PRO A 60 -11.57 -1.35 11.14
C PRO A 60 -12.26 -2.03 9.95
N LYS A 61 -13.60 -2.06 9.91
CA LYS A 61 -14.34 -2.61 8.76
C LYS A 61 -14.23 -1.72 7.53
N ILE A 62 -14.20 -0.40 7.72
CA ILE A 62 -13.95 0.56 6.63
C ILE A 62 -12.54 0.35 6.08
N MET A 63 -11.54 0.26 6.96
CA MET A 63 -10.17 -0.04 6.55
C MET A 63 -10.08 -1.38 5.80
N LEU A 64 -10.76 -2.43 6.27
CA LEU A 64 -10.82 -3.71 5.58
C LEU A 64 -11.48 -3.59 4.20
N THR A 65 -12.57 -2.82 4.10
CA THR A 65 -13.26 -2.57 2.83
C THR A 65 -12.37 -1.79 1.86
N LEU A 66 -11.61 -0.79 2.34
CA LEU A 66 -10.63 -0.06 1.52
C LEU A 66 -9.47 -0.95 1.09
N ILE A 67 -8.96 -1.82 1.97
CA ILE A 67 -7.93 -2.80 1.61
C ILE A 67 -8.45 -3.74 0.53
N GLN A 68 -9.64 -4.31 0.70
CA GLN A 68 -10.31 -5.11 -0.33
C GLN A 68 -10.46 -4.33 -1.64
N PHE A 69 -10.78 -3.04 -1.55
CA PHE A 69 -10.87 -2.16 -2.71
C PHE A 69 -9.53 -2.01 -3.44
N ILE A 70 -8.46 -1.75 -2.70
CA ILE A 70 -7.09 -1.60 -3.21
C ILE A 70 -6.58 -2.92 -3.80
N THR A 71 -6.90 -4.06 -3.19
CA THR A 71 -6.52 -5.39 -3.67
C THR A 71 -7.44 -5.91 -4.77
N LEU A 72 -8.47 -5.16 -5.16
CA LEU A 72 -9.51 -5.57 -6.11
C LEU A 72 -10.20 -6.89 -5.72
N ASP A 73 -10.26 -7.19 -4.42
CA ASP A 73 -10.77 -8.46 -3.90
C ASP A 73 -12.28 -8.40 -3.64
N SER A 74 -13.04 -9.16 -4.44
CA SER A 74 -14.50 -9.32 -4.27
C SER A 74 -15.29 -8.01 -4.18
N ILE A 75 -14.82 -6.95 -4.83
CA ILE A 75 -15.35 -5.59 -4.69
C ILE A 75 -16.64 -5.34 -5.47
N SER A 76 -16.91 -6.15 -6.51
CA SER A 76 -18.02 -5.95 -7.45
C SER A 76 -19.38 -5.98 -6.76
N THR A 77 -19.55 -6.87 -5.77
CA THR A 77 -20.78 -7.01 -4.99
C THR A 77 -21.17 -5.76 -4.21
N PHE A 78 -20.18 -4.97 -3.79
CA PHE A 78 -20.40 -3.70 -3.08
C PHE A 78 -20.40 -2.50 -4.03
N TYR A 79 -19.47 -2.47 -4.98
CA TYR A 79 -19.23 -1.34 -5.86
C TYR A 79 -20.38 -1.09 -6.86
N VAL A 80 -20.92 -2.14 -7.48
CA VAL A 80 -21.97 -2.02 -8.50
C VAL A 80 -23.24 -1.31 -7.98
N PRO A 81 -23.82 -1.69 -6.83
CA PRO A 81 -25.01 -1.00 -6.31
C PRO A 81 -24.73 0.44 -5.86
N VAL A 82 -23.53 0.71 -5.34
CA VAL A 82 -23.13 2.05 -4.89
C VAL A 82 -22.97 3.01 -6.07
N VAL A 83 -22.35 2.57 -7.17
CA VAL A 83 -22.19 3.39 -8.39
C VAL A 83 -23.51 3.68 -9.08
N HIS A 84 -24.43 2.71 -9.12
CA HIS A 84 -25.76 2.91 -9.72
C HIS A 84 -26.56 3.99 -9.00
N ARG A 85 -26.42 4.09 -7.67
CA ARG A 85 -27.15 5.09 -6.88
C ARG A 85 -26.46 6.43 -6.82
N SER A 86 -25.13 6.45 -6.82
CA SER A 86 -24.39 7.70 -6.79
C SER A 86 -23.11 7.59 -7.61
N PRO A 87 -23.16 8.02 -8.89
CA PRO A 87 -21.99 7.97 -9.74
C PRO A 87 -20.88 8.89 -9.22
N LEU A 88 -21.17 9.91 -8.41
CA LEU A 88 -20.14 10.76 -7.81
C LEU A 88 -19.21 10.01 -6.85
N LEU A 89 -19.68 8.95 -6.19
CA LEU A 89 -18.86 8.14 -5.29
C LEU A 89 -17.81 7.33 -6.06
N ILE A 90 -18.03 7.08 -7.35
CA ILE A 90 -17.05 6.40 -8.21
C ILE A 90 -15.72 7.14 -8.20
N LEU A 91 -15.78 8.49 -8.23
CA LEU A 91 -14.61 9.33 -8.33
C LEU A 91 -13.80 9.26 -7.03
N TYR A 92 -14.49 9.24 -5.89
CA TYR A 92 -13.87 9.06 -4.59
C TYR A 92 -13.10 7.73 -4.49
N PHE A 93 -13.77 6.62 -4.79
CA PHE A 93 -13.15 5.30 -4.73
C PHE A 93 -12.04 5.13 -5.77
N LEU A 94 -12.23 5.65 -6.98
CA LEU A 94 -11.22 5.61 -8.05
C LEU A 94 -9.97 6.41 -7.68
N LEU A 95 -10.13 7.61 -7.11
CA LEU A 95 -9.00 8.42 -6.65
C LEU A 95 -8.22 7.72 -5.55
N ILE A 96 -8.90 7.08 -4.60
CA ILE A 96 -8.24 6.28 -3.55
C ILE A 96 -7.48 5.12 -4.16
N LEU A 97 -8.11 4.40 -5.09
CA LEU A 97 -7.47 3.26 -5.75
C LEU A 97 -6.21 3.70 -6.49
N VAL A 98 -6.29 4.73 -7.33
CA VAL A 98 -5.13 5.23 -8.07
C VAL A 98 -4.05 5.73 -7.11
N PHE A 99 -4.41 6.54 -6.11
CA PHE A 99 -3.45 7.12 -5.17
C PHE A 99 -2.73 6.04 -4.36
N VAL A 100 -3.48 5.09 -3.80
CA VAL A 100 -2.89 4.02 -2.97
C VAL A 100 -2.16 2.99 -3.82
N SER A 101 -2.65 2.64 -5.01
CA SER A 101 -1.94 1.76 -5.94
C SER A 101 -0.61 2.35 -6.40
N ILE A 102 -0.55 3.66 -6.70
CA ILE A 102 0.72 4.35 -6.99
C ILE A 102 1.64 4.32 -5.77
N GLY A 103 1.10 4.58 -4.57
CA GLY A 103 1.86 4.49 -3.32
C GLY A 103 2.45 3.09 -3.07
N LEU A 104 1.67 2.04 -3.32
CA LEU A 104 2.10 0.64 -3.27
C LEU A 104 3.17 0.34 -4.30
N MET A 105 3.00 0.79 -5.54
CA MET A 105 3.98 0.59 -6.59
C MET A 105 5.29 1.30 -6.27
N ASN A 106 5.24 2.51 -5.70
CA ASN A 106 6.42 3.25 -5.24
C ASN A 106 7.13 2.52 -4.08
N LEU A 107 6.37 1.90 -3.17
CA LEU A 107 6.95 1.04 -2.13
C LEU A 107 7.71 -0.13 -2.77
N ILE A 108 7.09 -0.86 -3.69
CA ILE A 108 7.71 -2.00 -4.39
C ILE A 108 8.95 -1.56 -5.18
N GLN A 109 8.88 -0.43 -5.89
CA GLN A 109 10.02 0.13 -6.59
C GLN A 109 11.17 0.47 -5.64
N ALA A 110 10.87 1.04 -4.47
CA ALA A 110 11.88 1.29 -3.45
C ALA A 110 12.54 -0.02 -2.97
N LEU A 111 11.78 -1.13 -2.86
CA LEU A 111 12.35 -2.45 -2.56
C LEU A 111 13.33 -2.90 -3.64
N LEU A 112 12.88 -2.85 -4.90
CA LEU A 112 13.67 -3.28 -6.05
C LEU A 112 14.94 -2.45 -6.21
N VAL A 113 14.86 -1.13 -6.00
CA VAL A 113 16.02 -0.23 -6.03
C VAL A 113 17.01 -0.56 -4.91
N GLN A 114 16.53 -0.82 -3.70
CA GLN A 114 17.41 -1.21 -2.59
C GLN A 114 18.12 -2.54 -2.87
N ASP A 115 17.39 -3.51 -3.44
CA ASP A 115 17.98 -4.79 -3.84
C ASP A 115 19.04 -4.62 -4.96
N ALA A 116 18.74 -3.83 -5.99
CA ALA A 116 19.67 -3.53 -7.07
C ALA A 116 20.95 -2.81 -6.58
N ILE A 117 20.82 -1.84 -5.67
CA ILE A 117 21.95 -1.15 -5.04
C ILE A 117 22.81 -2.13 -4.24
N ASN A 118 22.17 -3.04 -3.48
CA ASN A 118 22.87 -4.04 -2.68
C ASN A 118 23.63 -5.05 -3.55
N ASN A 119 23.00 -5.56 -4.62
CA ASN A 119 23.63 -6.48 -5.57
C ASN A 119 24.84 -5.83 -6.26
N THR A 120 24.70 -4.57 -6.68
CA THR A 120 25.80 -3.80 -7.29
C THR A 120 26.97 -3.61 -6.32
N ARG A 121 26.69 -3.30 -5.04
CA ARG A 121 27.74 -3.18 -4.01
C ARG A 121 28.50 -4.49 -3.82
N MET A 122 27.80 -5.63 -3.82
CA MET A 122 28.42 -6.94 -3.71
C MET A 122 29.36 -7.25 -4.88
N ASP A 123 28.97 -6.90 -6.11
CA ASP A 123 29.83 -7.08 -7.30
C ASP A 123 31.12 -6.25 -7.22
N PHE A 124 31.05 -5.02 -6.70
CA PHE A 124 32.23 -4.18 -6.49
C PHE A 124 33.17 -4.76 -5.43
N GLU A 125 32.64 -5.19 -4.28
CA GLU A 125 33.44 -5.82 -3.22
C GLU A 125 34.15 -7.09 -3.73
N MET A 126 33.46 -7.89 -4.55
CA MET A 126 34.02 -9.11 -5.12
C MET A 126 35.17 -8.81 -6.10
N LYS A 127 34.99 -7.85 -7.02
CA LYS A 127 36.03 -7.42 -7.97
C LYS A 127 37.27 -6.87 -7.27
N GLU A 128 37.08 -6.12 -6.19
CA GLU A 128 38.19 -5.59 -5.40
C GLU A 128 38.97 -6.71 -4.73
N HIS A 129 38.27 -7.72 -4.18
CA HIS A 129 38.91 -8.89 -3.56
C HIS A 129 39.74 -9.70 -4.57
N TYR A 130 39.20 -9.96 -5.76
CA TYR A 130 39.94 -10.63 -6.84
C TYR A 130 41.18 -9.85 -7.29
N THR A 131 41.08 -8.52 -7.36
CA THR A 131 42.20 -7.66 -7.76
C THR A 131 43.31 -7.67 -6.70
N ARG A 132 42.94 -7.61 -5.41
CA ARG A 132 43.89 -7.71 -4.29
C ARG A 132 44.58 -9.07 -4.23
N GLU A 133 43.88 -10.16 -4.57
CA GLU A 133 44.49 -11.49 -4.63
C GLU A 133 45.47 -11.63 -5.79
N LYS A 134 45.18 -11.05 -6.97
CA LYS A 134 46.10 -11.05 -8.10
C LYS A 134 47.38 -10.28 -7.85
N LEU A 135 47.32 -9.18 -7.08
CA LEU A 135 48.51 -8.40 -6.71
C LEU A 135 49.38 -9.08 -5.65
N ARG A 136 48.87 -10.14 -5.01
CA ARG A 136 49.57 -10.90 -3.95
C ARG A 136 50.29 -12.15 -4.48
N ARG A 137 50.14 -12.47 -5.76
CA ARG A 137 50.89 -13.51 -6.50
C ARG A 137 51.91 -12.85 -7.41
#